data_AF-A0A7Y5IZZ2-F1
#
_entry.id   AF-A0A7Y5IZZ2-F1
#
_cell.length_a   1.000
_cell.length_b   1.000
_cell.length_c   1.000
_cell.angle_alpha   90.00
_cell.angle_beta   90.00
_cell.angle_gamma   90.00
#
_symmetry.space_group_name_H-M   'P 1'
#
loop_
_entity.id
_entity.type
_entity.pdbx_description
1 polymer ?
#
loop_
_entity_poly.entity_id
_entity_poly.type
_entity_poly.pdbx_seq_one_letter_code
_entity_poly.pdbx_strand_id
1 'polypeptide(L)'
;KYVKKELRHYLFETQIETWYQNKLDEVKLGNLAGSYVRGLRRYREYYLKYFKGKDIREIRTFHIDEFYRKLPDYFEEVQRERKKAAQRDKRKIVEKSSWSLKYIKNVMGALENFFATLLELERIEKMPGFPESIPT
;
A
#
# COMPACT_ATOMS: atom_id res chain seq x y z
N LYS A 1 -20.58 -16.54 -17.51
CA LYS A 1 -20.86 -15.08 -17.48
C LYS A 1 -20.70 -14.64 -16.01
N TYR A 2 -19.56 -14.06 -15.62
CA TYR A 2 -19.29 -13.74 -14.21
C TYR A 2 -20.22 -12.64 -13.70
N VAL A 3 -20.82 -12.82 -12.53
CA VAL A 3 -21.77 -11.88 -11.95
C VAL A 3 -20.99 -10.68 -11.42
N LYS A 4 -21.40 -9.44 -11.73
CA LYS A 4 -20.74 -8.17 -11.30
C LYS A 4 -20.34 -8.11 -9.81
N LYS A 5 -20.99 -8.89 -8.95
CA LYS A 5 -20.69 -8.98 -7.50
C LYS A 5 -19.41 -9.75 -7.20
N GLU A 6 -19.09 -10.78 -7.99
CA GLU A 6 -17.87 -11.60 -7.84
C GLU A 6 -16.61 -10.84 -8.28
N LEU A 7 -16.72 -10.01 -9.33
CA LEU A 7 -15.60 -9.19 -9.81
C LEU A 7 -15.16 -8.14 -8.79
N ARG A 8 -16.09 -7.60 -7.98
CA ARG A 8 -15.75 -6.62 -6.93
C ARG A 8 -14.91 -7.20 -5.81
N HIS A 9 -14.96 -8.52 -5.61
CA HIS A 9 -14.12 -9.18 -4.63
C HIS A 9 -12.65 -9.06 -5.01
N TYR A 10 -12.31 -9.28 -6.27
CA TYR A 10 -10.91 -9.24 -6.74
C TYR A 10 -10.37 -7.82 -6.97
N LEU A 11 -11.14 -6.77 -6.69
CA LEU A 11 -10.61 -5.42 -6.72
C LEU A 11 -9.61 -5.18 -5.59
N PHE A 12 -8.51 -4.51 -5.91
CA PHE A 12 -7.45 -4.21 -4.96
C PHE A 12 -7.98 -3.48 -3.72
N GLU A 13 -8.84 -2.46 -3.89
CA GLU A 13 -9.41 -1.71 -2.77
C GLU A 13 -10.24 -2.58 -1.81
N THR A 14 -10.90 -3.62 -2.32
CA THR A 14 -11.67 -4.55 -1.50
C THR A 14 -10.73 -5.43 -0.67
N GLN A 15 -9.71 -5.97 -1.33
CA GLN A 15 -8.76 -6.89 -0.73
C GLN A 15 -7.86 -6.21 0.30
N ILE A 16 -7.36 -5.01 0.00
CA ILE A 16 -6.50 -4.26 0.92
C ILE A 16 -7.24 -3.82 2.18
N GLU A 17 -8.54 -3.50 2.08
CA GLU A 17 -9.35 -3.14 3.25
C GLU A 17 -9.63 -4.37 4.12
N THR A 18 -9.96 -5.51 3.50
CA THR A 18 -10.16 -6.78 4.20
C THR A 18 -8.88 -7.19 4.93
N TRP A 19 -7.73 -7.13 4.26
CA TRP A 19 -6.43 -7.43 4.87
C TRP A 19 -6.12 -6.48 6.03
N TYR A 20 -6.34 -5.18 5.86
CA TYR A 20 -6.11 -4.20 6.93
C TYR A 20 -7.02 -4.44 8.14
N GLN A 21 -8.28 -4.80 7.93
CA GLN A 21 -9.20 -5.13 9.01
C GLN A 21 -8.75 -6.38 9.78
N ASN A 22 -8.29 -7.43 9.08
CA ASN A 22 -7.71 -8.61 9.72
C ASN A 22 -6.48 -8.24 10.56
N LYS A 23 -5.63 -7.32 10.09
CA LYS A 23 -4.48 -6.82 10.88
C LYS A 23 -4.90 -6.03 12.12
N LEU A 24 -6.01 -5.29 12.06
CA LEU A 24 -6.58 -4.66 13.26
C LEU A 24 -7.10 -5.70 14.26
N ASP A 25 -7.71 -6.78 13.78
CA ASP A 25 -8.22 -7.83 14.64
C ASP A 25 -7.08 -8.65 15.28
N GLU A 26 -5.99 -8.92 14.55
CA GLU A 26 -4.75 -9.49 15.11
C GLU A 26 -4.15 -8.62 16.24
N VAL A 27 -4.25 -7.28 16.15
CA VAL A 27 -3.83 -6.39 17.24
C VAL A 27 -4.74 -6.54 18.45
N LYS A 28 -6.06 -6.64 18.26
CA LYS A 28 -7.01 -6.84 19.38
C LYS A 28 -6.78 -8.16 20.09
N LEU A 29 -6.37 -9.20 19.35
CA LEU A 29 -6.01 -10.51 19.88
C LEU A 29 -4.62 -10.55 20.54
N GLY A 30 -3.83 -9.47 20.45
CA GLY A 30 -2.47 -9.40 21.01
C GLY A 30 -1.39 -10.04 20.14
N ASN A 31 -1.72 -10.47 18.92
CA ASN A 31 -0.78 -11.11 17.99
C ASN A 31 0.09 -10.09 17.23
N LEU A 32 -0.32 -8.82 17.19
CA LEU A 32 0.41 -7.74 16.55
C LEU A 32 0.49 -6.48 17.41
N ALA A 33 1.59 -5.73 17.27
CA ALA A 33 1.75 -4.44 17.93
C ALA A 33 0.92 -3.35 17.21
N GLY A 34 0.18 -2.53 17.96
CA GLY A 34 -0.60 -1.42 17.40
C GLY A 34 0.23 -0.34 16.69
N SER A 35 1.53 -0.25 16.95
CA SER A 35 2.47 0.60 16.19
C SER A 35 2.61 0.16 14.73
N TYR A 36 2.53 -1.15 14.44
CA TYR A 36 2.63 -1.68 13.09
C TYR A 36 1.45 -1.24 12.22
N VAL A 37 0.23 -1.42 12.72
CA VAL A 37 -0.99 -1.08 11.96
C VAL A 37 -1.15 0.44 11.76
N ARG A 38 -0.60 1.27 12.65
CA ARG A 38 -0.51 2.72 12.44
C ARG A 38 0.29 3.08 11.19
N GLY A 39 1.35 2.34 10.87
CA GLY A 39 2.10 2.49 9.62
C GLY A 39 1.27 2.06 8.42
N LEU A 40 0.65 0.87 8.49
CA LEU A 40 -0.18 0.31 7.41
C LEU A 40 -1.30 1.25 6.96
N ARG A 41 -1.95 1.94 7.91
CA ARG A 41 -3.00 2.91 7.61
C ARG A 41 -2.53 3.95 6.58
N ARG A 42 -1.31 4.46 6.74
CA ARG A 42 -0.73 5.46 5.84
C ARG A 42 -0.30 4.82 4.52
N TYR A 43 0.30 3.63 4.56
CA TYR A 43 0.78 2.97 3.35
C TYR A 43 -0.36 2.62 2.39
N ARG A 44 -1.52 2.24 2.95
CA ARG A 44 -2.75 2.01 2.20
C ARG A 44 -3.18 3.21 1.35
N GLU A 45 -2.97 4.44 1.82
CA GLU A 45 -3.27 5.65 1.04
C GLU A 45 -2.43 5.67 -0.25
N TYR A 46 -1.15 5.30 -0.19
CA TYR A 46 -0.29 5.22 -1.37
C TYR A 46 -0.72 4.11 -2.32
N TYR A 47 -1.07 2.94 -1.77
CA TYR A 47 -1.53 1.82 -2.59
C TYR A 47 -2.82 2.15 -3.32
N LEU A 48 -3.78 2.78 -2.65
CA LEU A 48 -5.06 3.16 -3.25
C LEU A 48 -4.90 4.25 -4.32
N LYS A 49 -3.87 5.09 -4.27
CA LYS A 49 -3.61 6.06 -5.36
C LYS A 49 -3.19 5.39 -6.67
N TYR A 50 -2.49 4.26 -6.59
CA TYR A 50 -1.96 3.56 -7.78
C TYR A 50 -2.77 2.33 -8.20
N PHE A 51 -3.17 1.47 -7.24
CA PHE A 51 -3.78 0.18 -7.52
C PHE A 51 -5.32 0.18 -7.53
N LYS A 52 -5.97 1.27 -7.14
CA LYS A 52 -7.45 1.32 -7.09
C LYS A 52 -8.06 0.99 -8.44
N GLY A 53 -9.08 0.13 -8.43
CA GLY A 53 -9.76 -0.35 -9.61
C GLY A 53 -9.01 -1.45 -10.39
N LYS A 54 -7.77 -1.81 -9.98
CA LYS A 54 -7.06 -2.96 -10.55
C LYS A 54 -7.57 -4.25 -9.92
N ASP A 55 -7.66 -5.28 -10.74
CA ASP A 55 -7.87 -6.66 -10.27
C ASP A 55 -6.56 -7.21 -9.70
N ILE A 56 -6.59 -7.75 -8.48
CA ILE A 56 -5.40 -8.29 -7.80
C ILE A 56 -4.70 -9.41 -8.59
N ARG A 57 -5.44 -10.15 -9.42
CA ARG A 57 -4.92 -11.26 -10.22
C ARG A 57 -4.15 -10.78 -11.45
N GLU A 58 -4.39 -9.52 -11.86
CA GLU A 58 -3.74 -8.90 -13.01
C GLU A 58 -2.53 -8.04 -12.62
N ILE A 59 -2.30 -7.85 -11.32
CA ILE A 59 -1.12 -7.14 -10.83
C ILE A 59 0.11 -8.02 -11.04
N ARG A 60 1.07 -7.49 -11.80
CA ARG A 60 2.30 -8.16 -12.21
C ARG A 60 3.51 -7.36 -11.75
N THR A 61 4.70 -7.93 -11.88
CA THR A 61 5.98 -7.28 -11.54
C THR A 61 6.12 -5.86 -12.07
N PHE A 62 5.70 -5.60 -13.32
CA PHE A 62 5.82 -4.25 -13.90
C PHE A 62 4.98 -3.20 -13.15
N HIS A 63 3.84 -3.59 -12.58
CA HIS A 63 3.02 -2.70 -11.77
C HIS A 63 3.69 -2.40 -10.42
N ILE A 64 4.38 -3.38 -9.84
CA ILE A 64 5.14 -3.19 -8.60
C ILE A 64 6.34 -2.26 -8.84
N ASP A 65 7.06 -2.44 -9.95
CA ASP A 65 8.16 -1.56 -10.35
C ASP A 65 7.67 -0.13 -10.65
N GLU A 66 6.58 0.02 -11.39
CA GLU A 66 6.00 1.34 -11.66
C GLU A 66 5.52 2.04 -10.38
N PHE A 67 4.86 1.30 -9.47
CA PHE A 67 4.47 1.81 -8.17
C PHE A 67 5.68 2.28 -7.37
N TYR A 68 6.74 1.46 -7.30
CA TYR A 68 7.99 1.78 -6.61
C TYR A 68 8.60 3.09 -7.13
N ARG A 69 8.66 3.27 -8.46
CA ARG A 69 9.18 4.50 -9.08
C ARG A 69 8.32 5.73 -8.79
N LYS A 70 6.99 5.58 -8.71
CA LYS A 70 6.04 6.68 -8.43
C LYS A 70 5.83 6.94 -6.93
N LEU A 71 6.34 6.06 -6.06
CA LEU A 71 6.14 6.18 -4.61
C LEU A 71 6.52 7.56 -4.05
N PRO A 72 7.63 8.21 -4.47
CA PRO A 72 7.98 9.56 -4.03
C PRO A 72 6.89 10.60 -4.32
N ASP A 73 6.26 10.53 -5.49
CA ASP A 73 5.24 11.49 -5.93
C ASP A 73 3.96 11.36 -5.10
N TYR A 74 3.54 10.13 -4.79
CA TYR A 74 2.32 9.88 -4.00
C TYR A 74 2.41 10.45 -2.58
N PHE A 75 3.58 10.40 -1.97
CA PHE A 75 3.78 11.01 -0.65
C PHE A 75 3.81 12.50 -0.69
N GLU A 76 4.51 13.10 -1.66
CA GLU A 76 4.49 14.55 -1.80
C GLU A 76 3.06 15.05 -1.90
N GLU A 77 2.24 14.35 -2.68
CA GLU A 77 0.82 14.66 -2.79
C GLU A 77 0.07 14.48 -1.46
N VAL A 78 0.22 13.34 -0.76
CA VAL A 78 -0.43 13.12 0.56
C VAL A 78 0.03 14.14 1.60
N GLN A 79 1.30 14.53 1.61
CA GLN A 79 1.82 15.57 2.49
C GLN A 79 1.29 16.95 2.12
N ARG A 80 1.19 17.28 0.83
CA ARG A 80 0.57 18.52 0.36
C ARG A 80 -0.90 18.58 0.75
N GLU A 81 -1.66 17.49 0.60
CA GLU A 81 -3.07 17.39 1.01
C GLU A 81 -3.22 17.61 2.52
N ARG A 82 -2.38 16.97 3.34
CA ARG A 82 -2.37 17.16 4.80
C ARG A 82 -1.94 18.57 5.20
N LYS A 83 -0.94 19.16 4.54
CA LYS A 83 -0.54 20.55 4.75
C LYS A 83 -1.64 21.53 4.33
N LYS A 84 -2.34 21.29 3.22
CA LYS A 84 -3.52 22.07 2.82
C LYS A 84 -4.64 21.97 3.86
N ALA A 85 -4.86 20.79 4.41
CA ALA A 85 -5.84 20.57 5.49
C ALA A 85 -5.41 21.18 6.84
N ALA A 86 -4.10 21.24 7.11
CA ALA A 86 -3.54 21.72 8.38
C ALA A 86 -3.19 23.22 8.37
N GLN A 87 -3.13 23.87 7.21
CA GLN A 87 -2.49 25.19 7.10
C GLN A 87 -3.35 26.21 6.35
N ARG A 88 -4.09 26.95 7.17
CA ARG A 88 -4.54 28.34 6.97
C ARG A 88 -3.40 29.36 7.11
N ASP A 89 -2.13 28.94 7.30
CA ASP A 89 -1.05 29.90 7.52
C ASP A 89 0.38 29.45 7.16
N LYS A 90 0.97 30.17 6.20
CA LYS A 90 2.41 30.25 5.83
C LYS A 90 3.00 29.18 4.91
N ARG A 91 3.31 29.69 3.70
CA ARG A 91 4.12 29.08 2.64
C ARG A 91 5.49 28.65 3.18
N LYS A 92 5.82 27.37 3.06
CA LYS A 92 7.21 26.89 3.03
C LYS A 92 7.41 26.13 1.72
N ILE A 93 8.43 26.53 0.97
CA ILE A 93 8.93 25.82 -0.21
C ILE A 93 9.37 24.43 0.26
N VAL A 94 8.78 23.39 -0.35
CA VAL A 94 9.09 22.00 -0.01
C VAL A 94 10.27 21.57 -0.87
N GLU A 95 11.44 21.54 -0.26
CA GLU A 95 12.60 20.85 -0.81
C GLU A 95 12.24 19.37 -1.01
N LYS A 96 12.56 18.80 -2.18
CA LYS A 96 12.20 17.44 -2.58
C LYS A 96 12.77 16.46 -1.57
N SER A 97 11.98 16.01 -0.59
CA SER A 97 12.45 15.18 0.50
C SER A 97 12.86 13.82 -0.04
N SER A 98 14.16 13.55 -0.12
CA SER A 98 14.67 12.19 -0.33
C SER A 98 14.24 11.35 0.85
N TRP A 99 13.46 10.30 0.60
CA TRP A 99 12.96 9.43 1.65
C TRP A 99 14.10 8.62 2.25
N SER A 100 13.97 8.22 3.52
CA SER A 100 14.87 7.20 4.03
C SER A 100 14.59 5.89 3.29
N LEU A 101 15.65 5.22 2.84
CA LEU A 101 15.58 3.89 2.24
C LEU A 101 14.77 2.92 3.13
N LYS A 102 14.90 3.08 4.45
CA LYS A 102 14.13 2.35 5.46
C LYS A 102 12.61 2.52 5.30
N TYR A 103 12.12 3.73 5.06
CA TYR A 103 10.67 3.94 4.92
C TYR A 103 10.15 3.34 3.60
N ILE A 104 10.89 3.49 2.50
CA ILE A 104 10.53 2.85 1.23
C ILE A 104 10.48 1.32 1.40
N LYS A 105 11.50 0.73 2.06
CA LYS A 105 11.53 -0.70 2.42
C LYS A 105 10.31 -1.10 3.24
N ASN A 106 9.89 -0.30 4.23
CA ASN A 106 8.70 -0.60 5.04
C ASN A 106 7.41 -0.58 4.22
N VAL A 107 7.26 0.36 3.28
CA VAL A 107 6.10 0.42 2.39
C VAL A 107 6.09 -0.80 1.47
N MET A 108 7.19 -1.07 0.78
CA MET A 108 7.27 -2.20 -0.15
C MET A 108 7.10 -3.55 0.57
N GLY A 109 7.71 -3.74 1.73
CA GLY A 109 7.57 -4.97 2.52
C GLY A 109 6.15 -5.19 3.06
N ALA A 110 5.41 -4.11 3.39
CA ALA A 110 4.00 -4.25 3.75
C ALA A 110 3.13 -4.64 2.54
N LEU A 111 3.44 -4.11 1.35
CA LEU A 111 2.76 -4.49 0.12
C LEU A 111 3.08 -5.95 -0.26
N GLU A 112 4.32 -6.38 -0.07
CA GLU A 112 4.74 -7.78 -0.26
C GLU A 112 4.00 -8.71 0.70
N ASN A 113 3.91 -8.37 1.99
CA ASN A 113 3.13 -9.17 2.95
C ASN A 113 1.65 -9.26 2.57
N PHE A 114 1.07 -8.19 2.03
CA PHE A 114 -0.30 -8.22 1.51
C PHE A 114 -0.47 -9.25 0.38
N PHE A 115 0.40 -9.25 -0.64
CA PHE A 115 0.32 -10.21 -1.74
C PHE A 115 0.66 -11.64 -1.28
N ALA A 116 1.56 -11.81 -0.33
CA ALA A 116 1.84 -13.11 0.29
C ALA A 116 0.59 -13.68 0.96
N THR A 117 -0.15 -12.87 1.73
CA THR A 117 -1.44 -13.30 2.32
C THR A 117 -2.47 -13.65 1.25
N LEU A 118 -2.51 -12.93 0.12
CA LEU A 118 -3.40 -13.29 -0.98
C LEU A 118 -3.05 -14.62 -1.62
N LEU A 119 -1.75 -14.94 -1.74
CA LEU A 119 -1.28 -16.22 -2.25
C LEU A 119 -1.62 -17.36 -1.29
N GLU A 120 -1.39 -17.19 0.01
CA GLU A 120 -1.75 -18.17 1.05
C GLU A 120 -3.26 -18.46 1.08
N LEU A 121 -4.08 -17.44 0.81
CA LEU A 121 -5.54 -17.57 0.72
C LEU A 121 -6.03 -18.00 -0.67
N GLU A 122 -5.13 -18.39 -1.57
CA GLU A 122 -5.41 -18.83 -2.94
C GLU A 122 -6.23 -17.82 -3.77
N ARG A 123 -6.11 -16.52 -3.46
CA ARG A 123 -6.79 -15.43 -4.17
C ARG A 123 -6.05 -14.96 -5.41
N ILE A 124 -4.75 -15.27 -5.47
CA ILE A 124 -3.89 -15.11 -6.62
C ILE A 124 -3.13 -16.41 -6.84
N GLU A 125 -2.83 -16.73 -8.09
CA GLU A 125 -2.09 -17.94 -8.44
C GLU A 125 -0.57 -17.75 -8.32
N LYS A 126 -0.10 -16.51 -8.43
CA LYS A 126 1.33 -16.20 -8.47
C LYS A 126 1.64 -14.87 -7.80
N MET A 127 2.73 -14.86 -7.04
CA MET A 127 3.31 -13.66 -6.45
C MET A 127 3.86 -12.72 -7.54
N PRO A 128 3.52 -11.41 -7.53
CA PRO A 128 4.22 -10.46 -8.36
C PRO A 128 5.67 -10.28 -7.89
N GLY A 129 6.59 -10.03 -8.81
CA GLY A 129 7.98 -9.77 -8.42
C GLY A 129 8.11 -8.43 -7.71
N PHE A 130 8.84 -8.42 -6.59
CA PHE A 130 9.25 -7.21 -5.89
C PHE A 130 10.72 -6.92 -6.21
N PRO A 131 11.10 -5.62 -6.37
CA PRO A 131 12.50 -5.28 -6.56
C PRO A 131 13.30 -5.71 -5.31
N GLU A 132 14.27 -6.60 -5.50
CA GLU A 132 15.20 -6.98 -4.43
C GLU A 132 15.88 -5.72 -3.89
N SER A 133 15.87 -5.60 -2.58
CA SER A 133 16.19 -4.39 -1.82
C SER A 133 17.50 -3.71 -2.27
N ILE A 134 17.45 -2.38 -2.36
CA ILE A 134 18.64 -1.52 -2.32
C ILE A 134 19.54 -1.99 -1.16
N PRO A 135 20.83 -2.27 -1.40
CA PRO A 135 21.75 -2.76 -0.39
C PRO A 135 21.78 -1.82 0.83
N THR A 136 21.86 -2.44 2.00
CA THR A 136 21.79 -1.80 3.32
C THR A 136 23.00 -0.95 3.60
#